data_AF-A0A7K4G405-F1
#
_entry.id   AF-A0A7K4G405-F1
#
_cell.length_a   1.000
_cell.length_b   1.000
_cell.length_c   1.000
_cell.angle_alpha   90.00
_cell.angle_beta   90.00
_cell.angle_gamma   90.00
#
_symmetry.space_group_name_H-M   'P 1'
#
loop_
_entity.id
_entity.type
_entity.pdbx_description
1 polymer ?
#
loop_
_entity_poly.entity_id
_entity_poly.type
_entity_poly.pdbx_seq_one_letter_code
_entity_poly.pdbx_strand_id
1 'polypeptide(L)' 'MGMSKQDMAHKKSSLKNKLAELEKQAMDDPLKKNRKLHEEIAELKKKLAD' A
#
# COMPACT_ATOMS: atom_id res chain seq x y z
N MET A 1 -10.08 3.59 23.76
CA MET A 1 -8.69 4.00 23.49
C MET A 1 -8.59 4.37 22.01
N GLY A 2 -8.59 5.66 21.68
CA GLY A 2 -8.42 6.13 20.30
C GLY A 2 -6.94 6.24 19.96
N MET A 3 -6.55 5.85 18.75
CA MET A 3 -5.18 6.04 18.25
C MET A 3 -4.80 7.52 18.32
N SER A 4 -3.59 7.82 18.78
CA SER A 4 -3.09 9.20 18.76
C SER A 4 -2.89 9.66 17.32
N LYS A 5 -2.81 10.99 17.11
CA LYS A 5 -2.47 11.55 15.79
C LYS A 5 -1.12 11.04 15.27
N GLN A 6 -0.17 10.77 16.16
CA GLN A 6 1.13 10.19 15.81
C GLN A 6 0.99 8.74 15.34
N ASP A 7 0.17 7.92 16.02
CA ASP A 7 -0.06 6.53 15.61
C ASP A 7 -0.70 6.44 14.23
N MET A 8 -1.66 7.32 13.93
CA MET A 8 -2.28 7.44 12.61
C MET A 8 -1.25 7.82 11.54
N ALA A 9 -0.34 8.74 11.85
CA ALA A 9 0.74 9.13 10.94
C ALA A 9 1.74 7.99 10.69
N HIS A 10 2.14 7.26 11.73
CA HIS A 10 3.02 6.09 11.61
C HIS A 10 2.37 5.00 10.76
N LYS A 11 1.07 4.73 10.97
CA LYS A 11 0.32 3.75 10.19
C LYS A 11 0.21 4.15 8.73
N LYS A 12 -0.08 5.43 8.45
CA LYS A 12 -0.12 5.95 7.06
C LYS A 12 1.25 5.88 6.39
N SER A 13 2.33 6.16 7.12
CA SER A 13 3.71 6.02 6.64
C SER A 13 4.06 4.56 6.31
N SER A 14 3.75 3.63 7.21
CA SER A 14 3.96 2.20 7.00
C SER A 14 3.20 1.68 5.77
N LEU A 15 1.95 2.10 5.59
CA LEU A 15 1.14 1.74 4.41
C LEU A 15 1.74 2.29 3.10
N LYS A 16 2.29 3.51 3.11
CA LYS A 16 2.97 4.08 1.94
C LYS A 16 4.26 3.32 1.59
N ASN A 17 5.05 2.94 2.59
CA ASN A 17 6.27 2.15 2.37
C ASN A 17 5.93 0.79 1.74
N LYS A 18 4.91 0.11 2.29
CA LYS A 18 4.45 -1.17 1.77
C LYS A 18 3.91 -1.05 0.33
N LEU A 19 3.20 0.05 0.03
CA LEU A 19 2.74 0.35 -1.33
C LEU A 19 3.93 0.49 -2.29
N ALA A 20 4.96 1.25 -1.91
CA ALA A 20 6.13 1.48 -2.74
C ALA A 20 6.91 0.19 -3.04
N GLU A 21 7.02 -0.72 -2.05
CA GLU A 21 7.64 -2.04 -2.24
C GLU A 21 6.84 -2.89 -3.24
N LEU A 22 5.51 -2.94 -3.09
CA LEU A 22 4.64 -3.68 -3.99
C LEU A 22 4.63 -3.08 -5.40
N GLU A 23 4.65 -1.75 -5.54
CA GLU A 23 4.75 -1.09 -6.84
C GLU A 23 6.08 -1.41 -7.53
N LYS A 24 7.18 -1.48 -6.78
CA LYS A 24 8.48 -1.90 -7.33
C LYS A 24 8.42 -3.34 -7.85
N GLN A 25 7.81 -4.26 -7.08
CA GLN A 25 7.59 -5.64 -7.53
C GLN A 25 6.65 -5.72 -8.74
N ALA A 26 5.66 -4.83 -8.83
CA ALA A 26 4.74 -4.74 -9.96
C ALA A 26 5.42 -4.23 -11.24
N MET A 27 6.43 -3.37 -11.13
CA MET A 27 7.20 -2.92 -12.29
C MET A 27 7.95 -4.07 -12.96
N ASP A 28 8.40 -5.05 -12.17
CA ASP A 28 9.04 -6.27 -12.67
C ASP A 28 8.03 -7.31 -13.21
N ASP A 29 6.72 -7.12 -13.00
CA ASP A 29 5.62 -7.94 -13.55
C ASP A 29 4.72 -7.12 -14.51
N PRO A 30 5.23 -6.73 -15.70
CA PRO A 30 4.45 -5.94 -16.66
C PRO A 30 3.23 -6.68 -17.20
N LEU A 31 3.21 -8.02 -17.07
CA LEU A 31 2.12 -8.87 -17.55
C LEU A 31 0.99 -9.04 -16.53
N LYS A 32 1.11 -8.43 -15.34
CA LYS A 32 0.17 -8.57 -14.22
C LYS A 32 -0.16 -10.03 -13.93
N LYS A 33 0.83 -10.92 -14.08
CA LYS A 33 0.63 -12.36 -13.83
C LYS A 33 0.20 -12.57 -12.39
N ASN A 34 0.76 -11.78 -11.47
CA ASN A 34 0.38 -11.80 -10.09
C ASN A 34 -0.79 -10.84 -9.81
N ARG A 35 -2.01 -11.28 -10.17
CA ARG A 35 -3.25 -10.52 -9.94
C ARG A 35 -3.40 -10.02 -8.50
N LYS A 36 -3.05 -10.87 -7.52
CA LYS A 36 -3.10 -10.53 -6.09
C LYS A 36 -2.25 -9.31 -5.75
N LEU A 37 -1.05 -9.21 -6.32
CA LEU A 37 -0.14 -8.08 -6.10
C LEU A 37 -0.76 -6.77 -6.60
N HIS A 38 -1.36 -6.77 -7.80
CA HIS A 38 -2.02 -5.59 -8.33
C HIS A 38 -3.31 -5.22 -7.59
N GLU A 39 -4.08 -6.21 -7.12
CA GLU A 39 -5.25 -5.99 -6.27
C GLU A 39 -4.85 -5.37 -4.93
N GLU A 40 -3.79 -5.86 -4.30
CA GLU A 40 -3.30 -5.35 -3.01
C GLU A 40 -2.78 -3.90 -3.15
N ILE A 41 -2.09 -3.57 -4.25
CA ILE A 41 -1.69 -2.19 -4.58
C ILE A 41 -2.92 -1.28 -4.74
N ALA A 42 -3.94 -1.73 -5.47
CA ALA A 42 -5.15 -0.96 -5.68
C ALA A 42 -5.92 -0.72 -4.37
N GLU A 43 -5.99 -1.74 -3.50
CA GLU A 43 -6.64 -1.63 -2.19
C GLU A 43 -5.87 -0.70 -1.25
N LEU A 44 -4.54 -0.80 -1.22
CA LEU A 44 -3.69 0.09 -0.42
C LEU A 44 -3.78 1.54 -0.91
N LYS A 45 -3.86 1.78 -2.23
CA LYS A 45 -4.09 3.12 -2.78
C LYS A 45 -5.43 3.71 -2.31
N LYS A 46 -6.50 2.92 -2.32
CA LYS A 46 -7.81 3.36 -1.80
C LYS A 46 -7.72 3.72 -0.32
N LYS A 47 -7.14 2.85 0.51
CA LYS A 47 -6.95 3.09 1.96
C LYS A 47 -6.11 4.32 2.30
N LEU A 48 -5.24 4.78 1.39
CA LEU A 48 -4.42 5.98 1.58
C LEU A 48 -5.09 7.26 1.08
N ALA A 49 -6.04 7.13 0.15
CA ALA A 49 -6.83 8.21 -0.43
C ALA A 49 -8.00 8.63 0.48
N ASP A 50 -8.59 7.66 1.19
CA ASP A 50 -9.39 7.90 2.40
C ASP A 50 -8.52 8.45 3.57
#